data_AF-A0A962V2X2-F1
#
_entry.id   AF-A0A962V2X2-F1
#
_cell.length_a   1.000
_cell.length_b   1.000
_cell.length_c   1.000
_cell.angle_alpha   90.00
_cell.angle_beta   90.00
_cell.angle_gamma   90.00
#
_symmetry.space_group_name_H-M   'P 1'
#
loop_
_entity.id
_entity.type
_entity.pdbx_description
1 polymer ?
#
loop_
_entity_poly.entity_id
_entity_poly.type
_entity_poly.pdbx_seq_one_letter_code
_entity_poly.pdbx_strand_id
1 'polypeptide(L)'
;MKALEGIKILDMTHVQSGPTCTQLLAWFGADVIKIERPGVGDATRGQLRDIPDVDSLYFTMLNHNKRSLTLNTKSETGRQIFERLIKHCDVMVENFAPGALDRMGFSWERIQELNPRMIYASVKGFGPGPYEDCKVYENVAQCTGGAASTTGFDDGPPVVTGAQIGDSGTGLHLALGIVTALYQRTQSGRGQRVSCAMQDGVLNLCRVKLRDQQRLQHGPLKEYPQYPNGEFG
;
A
#
# COMPACT_ATOMS: atom_id res chain seq x y z
N MET A 1 -24.39 12.48 -2.75
CA MET A 1 -23.90 11.09 -2.85
C MET A 1 -22.39 11.14 -2.98
N LYS A 2 -21.65 10.40 -2.16
CA LYS A 2 -20.18 10.31 -2.28
C LYS A 2 -19.80 9.25 -3.33
N ALA A 3 -18.61 9.35 -3.92
CA ALA A 3 -18.20 8.51 -5.05
C ALA A 3 -18.15 7.00 -4.74
N LEU A 4 -17.76 6.62 -3.51
CA LEU A 4 -17.67 5.24 -3.05
C LEU A 4 -18.76 4.91 -2.00
N GLU A 5 -19.83 5.69 -1.96
CA GLU A 5 -20.96 5.39 -1.08
C GLU A 5 -21.54 4.01 -1.39
N GLY A 6 -21.71 3.19 -0.35
CA GLY A 6 -22.16 1.80 -0.46
C GLY A 6 -21.05 0.76 -0.65
N ILE A 7 -19.81 1.17 -0.92
CA ILE A 7 -18.66 0.25 -0.96
C ILE A 7 -18.18 -0.07 0.45
N LYS A 8 -18.05 -1.36 0.77
CA LYS A 8 -17.57 -1.85 2.08
C LYS A 8 -16.17 -2.44 1.97
N ILE A 9 -15.26 -1.97 2.82
CA ILE A 9 -13.86 -2.36 2.82
C ILE A 9 -13.53 -3.11 4.11
N LEU A 10 -13.03 -4.33 3.95
CA LEU A 10 -12.40 -5.14 4.99
C LEU A 10 -10.91 -4.80 5.03
N ASP A 11 -10.53 -3.91 5.94
CA ASP A 11 -9.17 -3.37 6.05
C ASP A 11 -8.34 -4.19 7.05
N MET A 12 -7.48 -5.07 6.53
CA MET A 12 -6.52 -5.86 7.31
C MET A 12 -5.13 -5.19 7.38
N THR A 13 -5.03 -3.93 6.96
CA THR A 13 -3.75 -3.26 6.80
C THR A 13 -3.21 -2.69 8.10
N HIS A 14 -1.89 -2.52 8.15
CA HIS A 14 -1.20 -1.87 9.27
C HIS A 14 -0.09 -0.93 8.80
N VAL A 15 0.45 -0.13 9.73
CA VAL A 15 1.54 0.83 9.45
C VAL A 15 1.08 1.92 8.49
N GLN A 16 1.56 2.00 7.25
CA GLN A 16 1.38 3.21 6.44
C GLN A 16 0.83 2.98 5.03
N SER A 17 1.47 2.16 4.20
CA SER A 17 1.07 1.95 2.79
C SER A 17 -0.40 1.52 2.64
N GLY A 18 -0.77 0.41 3.30
CA GLY A 18 -2.14 -0.08 3.29
C GLY A 18 -3.14 0.89 3.95
N PRO A 19 -2.87 1.43 5.16
CA PRO A 19 -3.77 2.39 5.80
C PRO A 19 -3.99 3.68 5.00
N THR A 20 -2.95 4.17 4.28
CA THR A 20 -3.07 5.30 3.34
C THR A 20 -4.10 4.96 2.26
N CYS A 21 -4.00 3.77 1.65
CA CYS A 21 -4.93 3.33 0.61
C CYS A 21 -6.39 3.32 1.13
N THR A 22 -6.66 2.64 2.24
CA THR A 22 -8.03 2.49 2.73
C THR A 22 -8.60 3.79 3.28
N GLN A 23 -7.76 4.68 3.81
CA GLN A 23 -8.19 6.01 4.25
C GLN A 23 -8.62 6.91 3.08
N LEU A 24 -7.85 6.93 1.99
CA LEU A 24 -8.23 7.67 0.78
C LEU A 24 -9.61 7.21 0.26
N LEU A 25 -9.84 5.90 0.25
CA LEU A 25 -11.14 5.34 -0.15
C LEU A 25 -12.26 5.71 0.84
N ALA A 26 -11.97 5.77 2.15
CA ALA A 26 -12.91 6.23 3.16
C ALA A 26 -13.30 7.71 2.97
N TRP A 27 -12.34 8.57 2.59
CA TRP A 27 -12.61 9.98 2.27
C TRP A 27 -13.59 10.13 1.11
N PHE A 28 -13.50 9.23 0.11
CA PHE A 28 -14.43 9.17 -1.01
C PHE A 28 -15.76 8.47 -0.69
N GLY A 29 -15.98 8.04 0.56
CA GLY A 29 -17.27 7.57 1.06
C GLY A 29 -17.39 6.06 1.30
N ALA A 30 -16.32 5.29 1.14
CA ALA A 30 -16.33 3.87 1.47
C ALA A 30 -16.51 3.64 2.99
N ASP A 31 -17.25 2.60 3.37
CA ASP A 31 -17.37 2.13 4.75
C ASP A 31 -16.21 1.18 5.07
N VAL A 32 -15.26 1.64 5.88
CA VAL A 32 -14.03 0.91 6.18
C VAL A 32 -14.08 0.30 7.57
N ILE A 33 -13.97 -1.03 7.64
CA ILE A 33 -13.86 -1.82 8.87
C ILE A 33 -12.41 -2.28 8.99
N LYS A 34 -11.64 -1.63 9.87
CA LYS A 34 -10.27 -1.99 10.20
C LYS A 34 -10.24 -3.14 11.19
N ILE A 35 -9.63 -4.25 10.78
CA ILE A 35 -9.45 -5.43 11.61
C ILE A 35 -8.11 -5.36 12.30
N GLU A 36 -8.15 -5.48 13.62
CA GLU A 36 -7.00 -5.27 14.47
C GLU A 36 -6.74 -6.46 15.39
N ARG A 37 -5.49 -6.64 15.83
CA ARG A 37 -5.14 -7.70 16.76
C ARG A 37 -5.68 -7.38 18.16
N PRO A 38 -6.36 -8.31 18.85
CA PRO A 38 -6.81 -8.08 20.21
C PRO A 38 -5.67 -7.70 21.16
N GLY A 39 -5.93 -6.75 22.06
CA GLY A 39 -4.99 -6.29 23.09
C GLY A 39 -3.91 -5.32 22.62
N VAL A 40 -3.50 -5.35 21.34
CA VAL A 40 -2.38 -4.53 20.83
C VAL A 40 -2.73 -3.62 19.66
N GLY A 41 -3.63 -4.06 18.78
CA GLY A 41 -4.02 -3.33 17.58
C GLY A 41 -2.93 -3.20 16.50
N ASP A 42 -3.08 -2.14 15.69
CA ASP A 42 -2.05 -1.64 14.77
C ASP A 42 -0.84 -1.10 15.55
N ALA A 43 0.37 -1.39 15.07
CA ALA A 43 1.60 -0.96 15.70
C ALA A 43 1.72 0.57 15.83
N THR A 44 1.11 1.31 14.89
CA THR A 44 1.15 2.78 14.90
C THR A 44 0.46 3.38 16.12
N ARG A 45 -0.49 2.68 16.78
CA ARG A 45 -1.15 3.15 18.01
C ARG A 45 -0.15 3.50 19.13
N GLY A 46 0.91 2.70 19.24
CA GLY A 46 1.95 2.83 20.27
C GLY A 46 3.22 3.55 19.81
N GLN A 47 3.39 3.76 18.50
CA GLN A 47 4.63 4.25 17.93
C GLN A 47 4.75 5.77 18.07
N LEU A 48 5.86 6.25 18.65
CA LEU A 48 6.19 7.68 18.76
C LEU A 48 5.04 8.52 19.35
N ARG A 49 4.42 8.02 20.42
CA ARG A 49 3.38 8.76 21.15
C ARG A 49 3.92 10.08 21.68
N ASP A 50 3.16 11.14 21.44
CA ASP A 50 3.33 12.47 22.02
C ASP A 50 2.67 12.58 23.40
N ILE A 51 1.59 11.82 23.64
CA ILE A 51 0.88 11.73 24.91
C ILE A 51 0.88 10.27 25.41
N PRO A 52 1.29 10.00 26.66
CA PRO A 52 1.24 8.65 27.25
C PRO A 52 -0.17 8.04 27.19
N ASP A 53 -0.24 6.74 26.88
CA ASP A 53 -1.46 5.93 26.83
C ASP A 53 -2.58 6.41 25.87
N VAL A 54 -2.30 7.39 25.02
CA VAL A 54 -3.18 7.84 23.93
C VAL A 54 -2.65 7.30 22.59
N ASP A 55 -3.56 7.01 21.65
CA ASP A 55 -3.16 6.63 20.28
C ASP A 55 -2.28 7.73 19.67
N SER A 56 -1.16 7.33 19.06
CA SER A 56 -0.22 8.30 18.46
C SER A 56 -0.86 9.11 17.33
N LEU A 57 -0.27 10.27 17.05
CA LEU A 57 -0.55 11.04 15.84
C LEU A 57 -0.36 10.20 14.56
N TYR A 58 0.60 9.28 14.55
CA TYR A 58 0.82 8.40 13.39
C TYR A 58 -0.40 7.53 13.09
N PHE A 59 -1.02 6.96 14.13
CA PHE A 59 -2.24 6.17 13.98
C PHE A 59 -3.43 7.04 13.54
N THR A 60 -3.67 8.15 14.24
CA THR A 60 -4.88 8.96 14.04
C THR A 60 -4.87 9.67 12.69
N MET A 61 -3.70 10.12 12.20
CA MET A 61 -3.56 10.72 10.87
C MET A 61 -3.87 9.74 9.74
N LEU A 62 -3.64 8.43 9.91
CA LEU A 62 -3.82 7.39 8.88
C LEU A 62 -5.11 6.55 9.02
N ASN A 63 -5.86 6.72 10.11
CA ASN A 63 -7.01 5.85 10.40
C ASN A 63 -8.31 6.57 10.78
N HIS A 64 -8.41 7.89 10.62
CA HIS A 64 -9.71 8.55 10.68
C HIS A 64 -10.63 8.07 9.53
N ASN A 65 -11.95 8.19 9.73
CA ASN A 65 -13.01 7.66 8.87
C ASN A 65 -13.10 6.12 8.79
N LYS A 66 -12.45 5.40 9.72
CA LYS A 66 -12.52 3.94 9.83
C LYS A 66 -13.19 3.53 11.14
N ARG A 67 -13.91 2.41 11.12
CA ARG A 67 -14.40 1.73 12.33
C ARG A 67 -13.41 0.61 12.68
N SER A 68 -13.07 0.45 13.95
CA SER A 68 -12.14 -0.59 14.40
C SER A 68 -12.89 -1.79 14.98
N LEU A 69 -12.45 -3.00 14.64
CA LEU A 69 -12.88 -4.27 15.21
C LEU A 69 -11.65 -5.12 15.52
N THR A 70 -11.43 -5.46 16.79
CA THR A 70 -10.42 -6.45 17.12
C THR A 70 -10.91 -7.87 16.82
N LEU A 71 -10.11 -8.67 16.13
CA LEU A 71 -10.49 -10.04 15.73
C LEU A 71 -9.32 -11.01 15.83
N ASN A 72 -9.52 -12.12 16.55
CA ASN A 72 -8.59 -13.25 16.54
C ASN A 72 -9.08 -14.32 15.55
N THR A 73 -8.57 -14.30 14.33
CA THR A 73 -8.93 -15.26 13.27
C THR A 73 -8.48 -16.71 13.55
N LYS A 74 -7.66 -16.94 14.57
CA LYS A 74 -7.24 -18.29 15.01
C LYS A 74 -8.30 -18.99 15.86
N SER A 75 -9.26 -18.24 16.40
CA SER A 75 -10.40 -18.82 17.14
C SER A 75 -11.50 -19.22 16.17
N GLU A 76 -12.26 -20.27 16.48
CA GLU A 76 -13.35 -20.72 15.61
C GLU A 76 -14.41 -19.61 15.40
N THR A 77 -14.81 -18.93 16.48
CA THR A 77 -15.73 -17.78 16.39
C THR A 77 -15.14 -16.65 15.55
N GLY A 78 -13.84 -16.34 15.72
CA GLY A 78 -13.18 -15.30 14.94
C GLY A 78 -13.09 -15.64 13.45
N ARG A 79 -12.85 -16.92 13.12
CA ARG A 79 -12.87 -17.45 11.75
C ARG A 79 -14.26 -17.28 11.12
N GLN A 80 -15.33 -17.62 11.85
CA GLN A 80 -16.71 -17.44 11.40
C GLN A 80 -17.09 -15.97 11.17
N ILE A 81 -16.66 -15.07 12.07
CA ILE A 81 -16.85 -13.63 11.90
C ILE A 81 -16.10 -13.15 10.64
N PHE A 82 -14.86 -13.59 10.43
CA PHE A 82 -14.08 -13.21 9.26
C PHE A 82 -14.72 -13.69 7.95
N GLU A 83 -15.20 -14.94 7.90
CA GLU A 83 -15.96 -15.45 6.73
C GLU A 83 -17.22 -14.62 6.46
N ARG A 84 -17.95 -14.19 7.50
CA ARG A 84 -19.10 -13.30 7.34
C ARG A 84 -18.69 -11.94 6.78
N LEU A 85 -17.60 -11.36 7.26
CA LEU A 85 -17.07 -10.09 6.74
C LEU A 85 -16.68 -10.23 5.26
N ILE A 86 -16.02 -11.32 4.86
CA ILE A 86 -15.69 -11.61 3.45
C ILE A 86 -16.95 -11.66 2.59
N LYS A 87 -18.02 -12.32 3.05
CA LYS A 87 -19.29 -12.40 2.31
C LYS A 87 -19.99 -11.05 2.14
N HIS A 88 -19.75 -10.09 3.02
CA HIS A 88 -20.47 -8.81 3.05
C HIS A 88 -19.67 -7.61 2.55
N CYS A 89 -18.35 -7.72 2.43
CA CYS A 89 -17.49 -6.63 1.94
C CYS A 89 -17.25 -6.74 0.43
N ASP A 90 -16.94 -5.60 -0.18
CA ASP A 90 -16.62 -5.49 -1.61
C ASP A 90 -15.13 -5.63 -1.89
N VAL A 91 -14.32 -5.14 -0.95
CA VAL A 91 -12.87 -5.08 -1.08
C VAL A 91 -12.24 -5.58 0.22
N MET A 92 -11.23 -6.43 0.11
CA MET A 92 -10.31 -6.76 1.20
C MET A 92 -8.96 -6.13 0.87
N VAL A 93 -8.34 -5.45 1.83
CA VAL A 93 -7.01 -4.84 1.67
C VAL A 93 -6.06 -5.37 2.73
N GLU A 94 -4.87 -5.81 2.33
CA GLU A 94 -3.81 -6.28 3.24
C GLU A 94 -2.40 -5.86 2.80
N ASN A 95 -1.48 -5.80 3.76
CA ASN A 95 -0.06 -5.55 3.50
C ASN A 95 0.84 -6.47 4.36
N PHE A 96 0.40 -7.71 4.57
CA PHE A 96 1.17 -8.72 5.26
C PHE A 96 2.29 -9.28 4.38
N ALA A 97 3.25 -9.94 5.04
CA ALA A 97 4.26 -10.74 4.38
C ALA A 97 3.61 -11.80 3.47
N PRO A 98 4.27 -12.19 2.36
CA PRO A 98 3.76 -13.21 1.44
C PRO A 98 3.25 -14.48 2.15
N GLY A 99 2.11 -14.98 1.66
CA GLY A 99 1.42 -16.17 2.16
C GLY A 99 0.82 -16.06 3.58
N ALA A 100 0.83 -14.89 4.23
CA ALA A 100 0.31 -14.77 5.59
C ALA A 100 -1.18 -15.10 5.68
N LEU A 101 -1.98 -14.61 4.72
CA LEU A 101 -3.42 -14.85 4.71
C LEU A 101 -3.76 -16.30 4.32
N ASP A 102 -2.97 -16.89 3.42
CA ASP A 102 -3.07 -18.32 3.06
C ASP A 102 -2.83 -19.19 4.31
N ARG A 103 -1.80 -18.88 5.11
CA ARG A 103 -1.52 -19.56 6.39
C ARG A 103 -2.63 -19.34 7.44
N MET A 104 -3.46 -18.31 7.29
CA MET A 104 -4.65 -18.10 8.11
C MET A 104 -5.87 -18.88 7.61
N GLY A 105 -5.75 -19.61 6.49
CA GLY A 105 -6.82 -20.41 5.88
C GLY A 105 -7.70 -19.63 4.89
N PHE A 106 -7.27 -18.44 4.46
CA PHE A 106 -8.04 -17.57 3.58
C PHE A 106 -7.25 -17.27 2.30
N SER A 107 -7.00 -18.32 1.52
CA SER A 107 -6.41 -18.16 0.19
C SER A 107 -7.34 -17.40 -0.75
N TRP A 108 -6.79 -16.93 -1.87
CA TRP A 108 -7.57 -16.27 -2.90
C TRP A 108 -8.74 -17.13 -3.41
N GLU A 109 -8.51 -18.43 -3.58
CA GLU A 109 -9.52 -19.41 -4.01
C GLU A 109 -10.63 -19.48 -2.97
N ARG A 110 -10.27 -19.60 -1.68
CA ARG A 110 -11.24 -19.62 -0.58
C ARG A 110 -12.04 -18.31 -0.50
N ILE A 111 -11.40 -17.17 -0.72
CA ILE A 111 -12.08 -15.87 -0.75
C ILE A 111 -13.08 -15.81 -1.91
N GLN A 112 -12.72 -16.31 -3.10
CA GLN A 112 -13.62 -16.35 -4.24
C GLN A 112 -14.79 -17.31 -4.06
N GLU A 113 -14.59 -18.46 -3.41
CA GLU A 113 -15.69 -19.37 -3.03
C GLU A 113 -16.72 -18.67 -2.14
N LEU A 114 -16.24 -17.89 -1.17
CA LEU A 114 -17.09 -17.16 -0.24
C LEU A 114 -17.75 -15.94 -0.89
N ASN A 115 -17.03 -15.25 -1.77
CA ASN A 115 -17.48 -14.04 -2.44
C ASN A 115 -16.78 -13.86 -3.80
N PRO A 116 -17.40 -14.29 -4.93
CA PRO A 116 -16.81 -14.16 -6.26
C PRO A 116 -16.74 -12.71 -6.77
N ARG A 117 -17.34 -11.76 -6.03
CA ARG A 117 -17.31 -10.31 -6.32
C ARG A 117 -16.21 -9.58 -5.55
N MET A 118 -15.51 -10.25 -4.63
CA MET A 118 -14.49 -9.63 -3.78
C MET A 118 -13.30 -9.15 -4.59
N ILE A 119 -12.92 -7.89 -4.41
CA ILE A 119 -11.62 -7.39 -4.85
C ILE A 119 -10.62 -7.65 -3.73
N TYR A 120 -9.57 -8.40 -4.02
CA TYR A 120 -8.49 -8.66 -3.09
C TYR A 120 -7.30 -7.76 -3.43
N ALA A 121 -7.00 -6.80 -2.57
CA ALA A 121 -5.96 -5.80 -2.79
C ALA A 121 -4.79 -6.01 -1.82
N SER A 122 -3.56 -5.95 -2.33
CA SER A 122 -2.37 -6.20 -1.54
C SER A 122 -1.24 -5.22 -1.81
N VAL A 123 -0.59 -4.74 -0.75
CA VAL A 123 0.75 -4.13 -0.86
C VAL A 123 1.80 -5.21 -0.62
N LYS A 124 2.87 -5.17 -1.42
CA LYS A 124 4.06 -6.03 -1.28
C LYS A 124 5.32 -5.18 -1.42
N GLY A 125 6.46 -5.66 -0.94
CA GLY A 125 7.73 -4.96 -1.13
C GLY A 125 8.18 -4.98 -2.59
N PHE A 126 8.14 -6.18 -3.18
CA PHE A 126 8.55 -6.49 -4.54
C PHE A 126 7.44 -7.24 -5.29
N GLY A 127 7.46 -7.14 -6.62
CA GLY A 127 6.68 -8.02 -7.49
C GLY A 127 7.33 -9.41 -7.63
N PRO A 128 6.75 -10.29 -8.45
CA PRO A 128 7.30 -11.62 -8.71
C PRO A 128 8.75 -11.56 -9.18
N GLY A 129 9.61 -12.40 -8.59
CA GLY A 129 11.03 -12.43 -8.90
C GLY A 129 11.91 -12.78 -7.69
N PRO A 130 13.24 -12.64 -7.79
CA PRO A 130 14.18 -13.12 -6.79
C PRO A 130 14.06 -12.45 -5.41
N TYR A 131 13.33 -11.34 -5.32
CA TYR A 131 13.14 -10.57 -4.08
C TYR A 131 11.70 -10.59 -3.56
N GLU A 132 10.81 -11.42 -4.12
CA GLU A 132 9.38 -11.41 -3.78
C GLU A 132 9.10 -11.66 -2.29
N ASP A 133 9.96 -12.42 -1.62
CA ASP A 133 9.88 -12.74 -0.19
C ASP A 133 10.60 -11.73 0.72
N CYS A 134 11.28 -10.74 0.15
CA CYS A 134 12.00 -9.73 0.93
C CYS A 134 11.03 -8.75 1.60
N LYS A 135 11.25 -8.47 2.89
CA LYS A 135 10.53 -7.42 3.61
C LYS A 135 11.06 -6.06 3.21
N VAL A 136 10.15 -5.13 2.94
CA VAL A 136 10.45 -3.77 2.54
C VAL A 136 9.63 -2.82 3.39
N TYR A 137 10.26 -1.71 3.77
CA TYR A 137 9.65 -0.54 4.40
C TYR A 137 10.09 0.71 3.62
N GLU A 138 9.44 1.85 3.88
CA GLU A 138 9.65 3.15 3.22
C GLU A 138 11.02 3.33 2.55
N ASN A 139 12.10 3.52 3.33
CA ASN A 139 13.41 3.87 2.78
C ASN A 139 14.01 2.77 1.88
N VAL A 140 13.73 1.50 2.17
CA VAL A 140 14.19 0.39 1.31
C VAL A 140 13.49 0.46 -0.04
N ALA A 141 12.19 0.78 -0.08
CA ALA A 141 11.46 0.97 -1.33
C ALA A 141 12.01 2.15 -2.15
N GLN A 142 12.36 3.25 -1.48
CA GLN A 142 12.99 4.39 -2.15
C GLN A 142 14.33 4.02 -2.78
N CYS A 143 15.14 3.20 -2.10
CA CYS A 143 16.39 2.69 -2.64
C CYS A 143 16.17 1.75 -3.83
N THR A 144 15.26 0.79 -3.70
CA THR A 144 15.05 -0.25 -4.73
C THR A 144 14.31 0.28 -5.96
N GLY A 145 13.50 1.33 -5.81
CA GLY A 145 12.81 2.02 -6.90
C GLY A 145 13.63 3.14 -7.56
N GLY A 146 14.88 3.37 -7.15
CA GLY A 146 15.80 4.32 -7.78
C GLY A 146 15.63 5.80 -7.36
N ALA A 147 14.73 6.09 -6.41
CA ALA A 147 14.55 7.45 -5.91
C ALA A 147 15.76 7.94 -5.13
N ALA A 148 16.30 7.10 -4.24
CA ALA A 148 17.43 7.48 -3.40
C ALA A 148 18.69 7.77 -4.24
N SER A 149 18.92 7.00 -5.31
CA SER A 149 20.09 7.20 -6.19
C SER A 149 20.00 8.45 -7.08
N THR A 150 18.84 9.11 -7.12
CA THR A 150 18.59 10.29 -7.97
C THR A 150 18.18 11.52 -7.17
N THR A 151 18.35 11.45 -5.85
CA THR A 151 18.03 12.52 -4.90
C THR A 151 19.25 12.76 -4.02
N GLY A 152 19.71 14.01 -3.93
CA GLY A 152 20.88 14.38 -3.15
C GLY A 152 21.79 15.36 -3.89
N PHE A 153 23.05 15.37 -3.51
CA PHE A 153 24.13 16.14 -4.13
C PHE A 153 25.07 15.19 -4.89
N ASP A 154 25.74 15.69 -5.92
CA ASP A 154 26.58 14.88 -6.83
C ASP A 154 27.74 14.18 -6.09
N ASP A 155 28.30 14.82 -5.07
CA ASP A 155 29.39 14.33 -4.22
C ASP A 155 28.89 13.78 -2.86
N GLY A 156 27.58 13.60 -2.73
CA GLY A 156 26.93 13.10 -1.52
C GLY A 156 26.51 11.62 -1.62
N PRO A 157 26.10 11.01 -0.49
CA PRO A 157 25.46 9.71 -0.52
C PRO A 157 24.05 9.81 -1.15
N PRO A 158 23.47 8.68 -1.61
CA PRO A 158 22.04 8.61 -1.94
C PRO A 158 21.15 9.09 -0.78
N VAL A 159 20.16 9.94 -1.06
CA VAL A 159 19.29 10.54 -0.04
C VAL A 159 17.85 10.11 -0.24
N VAL A 160 17.17 9.73 0.84
CA VAL A 160 15.73 9.48 0.82
C VAL A 160 14.93 10.79 0.86
N THR A 161 13.80 10.84 0.17
CA THR A 161 12.85 11.95 0.29
C THR A 161 12.00 11.81 1.56
N GLY A 162 11.72 12.94 2.22
CA GLY A 162 10.81 13.01 3.36
C GLY A 162 9.33 12.79 3.02
N ALA A 163 8.96 12.77 1.73
CA ALA A 163 7.56 12.68 1.28
C ALA A 163 6.92 11.28 1.38
N GLN A 164 7.67 10.27 1.84
CA GLN A 164 7.17 8.90 2.06
C GLN A 164 6.56 8.25 0.81
N ILE A 165 7.30 8.33 -0.30
CA ILE A 165 6.85 7.85 -1.62
C ILE A 165 6.83 6.31 -1.73
N GLY A 166 7.53 5.59 -0.84
CA GLY A 166 7.53 4.14 -0.77
C GLY A 166 6.29 3.56 -0.11
N ASP A 167 5.83 4.14 1.01
CA ASP A 167 4.63 3.71 1.71
C ASP A 167 3.38 4.42 1.17
N SER A 168 3.22 5.71 1.45
CA SER A 168 2.01 6.45 1.05
C SER A 168 1.88 6.57 -0.47
N GLY A 169 3.01 6.71 -1.18
CA GLY A 169 3.02 6.64 -2.65
C GLY A 169 2.48 5.32 -3.19
N THR A 170 2.87 4.18 -2.63
CA THR A 170 2.30 2.87 -3.01
C THR A 170 0.84 2.71 -2.59
N GLY A 171 0.44 3.28 -1.44
CA GLY A 171 -0.97 3.35 -1.03
C GLY A 171 -1.86 4.06 -2.04
N LEU A 172 -1.40 5.16 -2.64
CA LEU A 172 -2.08 5.87 -3.72
C LEU A 172 -2.25 4.99 -4.97
N HIS A 173 -1.20 4.29 -5.38
CA HIS A 173 -1.27 3.36 -6.53
C HIS A 173 -2.26 2.22 -6.28
N LEU A 174 -2.27 1.65 -5.08
CA LEU A 174 -3.21 0.58 -4.73
C LEU A 174 -4.66 1.09 -4.69
N ALA A 175 -4.90 2.32 -4.19
CA ALA A 175 -6.22 2.93 -4.21
C ALA A 175 -6.74 3.11 -5.64
N LEU A 176 -5.88 3.57 -6.57
CA LEU A 176 -6.21 3.63 -8.00
C LEU A 176 -6.56 2.24 -8.54
N GLY A 177 -5.74 1.23 -8.26
CA GLY A 177 -6.00 -0.16 -8.68
C GLY A 177 -7.33 -0.73 -8.16
N ILE A 178 -7.70 -0.42 -6.91
CA ILE A 178 -9.00 -0.81 -6.33
C ILE A 178 -10.16 -0.12 -7.06
N VAL A 179 -10.08 1.19 -7.31
CA VAL A 179 -11.14 1.90 -8.03
C VAL A 179 -11.29 1.39 -9.46
N THR A 180 -10.18 1.10 -10.15
CA THR A 180 -10.20 0.47 -11.48
C THR A 180 -10.83 -0.93 -11.42
N ALA A 181 -10.52 -1.73 -10.41
CA ALA A 181 -11.13 -3.05 -10.21
C ALA A 181 -12.63 -2.95 -9.92
N LEU A 182 -13.06 -1.98 -9.11
CA LEU A 182 -14.47 -1.70 -8.85
C LEU A 182 -15.20 -1.31 -10.14
N TYR A 183 -14.59 -0.48 -10.98
CA TYR A 183 -15.13 -0.10 -12.29
C TYR A 183 -15.24 -1.31 -13.23
N GLN A 184 -14.20 -2.14 -13.34
CA GLN A 184 -14.24 -3.36 -14.16
C GLN A 184 -15.37 -4.30 -13.70
N ARG A 185 -15.56 -4.43 -12.38
CA ARG A 185 -16.60 -5.26 -11.77
C ARG A 185 -18.02 -4.83 -12.13
N THR A 186 -18.25 -3.58 -12.55
CA THR A 186 -19.59 -3.15 -13.02
C THR A 186 -19.98 -3.81 -14.34
N GLN A 187 -19.00 -4.24 -15.13
CA GLN A 187 -19.22 -4.93 -16.40
C GLN A 187 -19.15 -6.45 -16.24
N SER A 188 -18.12 -6.93 -15.53
CA SER A 188 -17.88 -8.38 -15.40
C SER A 188 -18.77 -9.05 -14.34
N GLY A 189 -19.23 -8.27 -13.36
CA GLY A 189 -19.87 -8.80 -12.16
C GLY A 189 -18.93 -9.58 -11.23
N ARG A 190 -17.62 -9.66 -11.50
CA ARG A 190 -16.63 -10.45 -10.76
C ARG A 190 -15.55 -9.58 -10.14
N GLY A 191 -15.02 -10.02 -9.00
CA GLY A 191 -13.85 -9.42 -8.37
C GLY A 191 -12.54 -9.88 -9.01
N GLN A 192 -11.43 -9.26 -8.61
CA GLN A 192 -10.08 -9.61 -9.08
C GLN A 192 -9.03 -9.36 -7.98
N ARG A 193 -7.84 -9.93 -8.16
CA ARG A 193 -6.67 -9.58 -7.36
C ARG A 193 -6.02 -8.31 -7.90
N VAL A 194 -5.65 -7.42 -7.00
CA VAL A 194 -4.86 -6.23 -7.26
C VAL A 194 -3.65 -6.27 -6.33
N SER A 195 -2.46 -6.06 -6.87
CA SER A 195 -1.23 -6.02 -6.09
C SER A 195 -0.39 -4.82 -6.51
N CYS A 196 0.18 -4.11 -5.55
CA CYS A 196 1.14 -3.05 -5.82
C CYS A 196 2.42 -3.31 -5.03
N ALA A 197 3.54 -3.40 -5.75
CA ALA A 197 4.87 -3.49 -5.14
C ALA A 197 5.37 -2.09 -4.77
N MET A 198 6.02 -1.95 -3.61
CA MET A 198 6.61 -0.69 -3.18
C MET A 198 7.71 -0.22 -4.15
N GLN A 199 8.55 -1.14 -4.62
CA GLN A 199 9.55 -0.85 -5.65
C GLN A 199 8.91 -0.24 -6.91
N ASP A 200 7.86 -0.87 -7.43
CA ASP A 200 7.19 -0.44 -8.67
C ASP A 200 6.51 0.92 -8.51
N GLY A 201 5.89 1.16 -7.34
CA GLY A 201 5.26 2.44 -7.00
C GLY A 201 6.27 3.58 -7.01
N VAL A 202 7.43 3.38 -6.39
CA VAL A 202 8.53 4.36 -6.42
C VAL A 202 9.08 4.53 -7.84
N LEU A 203 9.36 3.44 -8.55
CA LEU A 203 9.90 3.48 -9.90
C LEU A 203 8.97 4.23 -10.86
N ASN A 204 7.65 4.09 -10.70
CA ASN A 204 6.68 4.85 -11.49
C ASN A 204 6.81 6.36 -11.27
N LEU A 205 6.99 6.81 -10.02
CA LEU A 205 7.23 8.22 -9.71
C LEU A 205 8.60 8.70 -10.22
N CYS A 206 9.58 7.80 -10.30
CA CYS A 206 10.90 8.03 -10.87
C CYS A 206 10.98 7.84 -12.40
N ARG A 207 9.87 7.70 -13.12
CA ARG A 207 9.84 7.42 -14.57
C ARG A 207 10.69 8.38 -15.41
N VAL A 208 10.72 9.67 -15.05
CA VAL A 208 11.53 10.67 -15.77
C VAL A 208 13.03 10.43 -15.56
N LYS A 209 13.44 9.93 -14.40
CA LYS A 209 14.84 9.55 -14.15
C LYS A 209 15.22 8.25 -14.84
N LEU A 210 14.26 7.35 -15.07
CA LEU A 210 14.50 6.18 -15.91
C LEU A 210 14.80 6.56 -17.36
N ARG A 211 14.14 7.59 -17.92
CA ARG A 211 14.50 8.18 -19.23
C ARG A 211 15.97 8.62 -19.24
N ASP A 212 16.40 9.32 -18.21
CA ASP A 212 17.78 9.82 -18.10
C ASP A 212 18.78 8.67 -18.06
N GLN A 213 18.51 7.65 -17.24
CA GLN A 213 19.32 6.44 -17.14
C GLN A 213 19.47 5.72 -18.49
N GLN A 214 18.39 5.62 -19.27
CA GLN A 214 18.43 5.01 -20.61
C GLN A 214 19.26 5.85 -21.59
N ARG A 215 19.21 7.17 -21.49
CA ARG A 215 19.96 8.08 -22.35
C ARG A 215 21.46 8.08 -22.07
N LEU A 216 21.88 7.77 -20.84
CA LEU A 216 23.31 7.61 -20.49
C LEU A 216 24.03 6.53 -21.33
N GLN A 217 23.30 5.56 -21.88
CA GLN A 217 23.86 4.58 -22.83
C GLN A 217 24.35 5.23 -24.14
N HIS A 218 23.87 6.43 -24.46
CA HIS A 218 24.20 7.18 -25.67
C HIS A 218 25.14 8.37 -25.39
N GLY A 219 25.67 8.47 -24.17
CA GLY A 219 26.60 9.52 -23.76
C GLY A 219 26.06 10.43 -22.66
N PRO A 220 26.84 11.46 -22.29
CA PRO A 220 26.52 12.36 -21.20
C PRO A 220 25.26 13.20 -21.46
N LEU A 221 24.49 13.49 -20.40
CA LEU A 221 23.30 14.34 -20.46
C LEU A 221 23.68 15.83 -20.33
N LYS A 222 24.18 16.42 -21.42
CA LYS A 222 24.79 17.76 -21.45
C LYS A 222 23.81 18.91 -21.15
N GLU A 223 22.52 18.66 -21.24
CA GLU A 223 21.47 19.65 -20.94
C GLU A 223 21.22 19.85 -19.44
N TYR A 224 21.79 19.01 -18.57
CA TYR A 224 21.68 19.20 -17.13
C TYR A 224 22.78 20.15 -16.62
N PRO A 225 22.42 21.10 -15.74
CA PRO A 225 23.36 22.11 -15.21
C PRO A 225 24.48 21.53 -14.34
N GLN A 226 24.40 20.23 -14.03
CA GLN A 226 25.32 19.49 -13.16
C GLN A 226 26.57 18.98 -13.91
N TYR A 227 26.68 19.18 -15.23
CA TYR A 227 27.94 18.93 -15.93
C TYR A 227 28.96 20.02 -15.59
N PRO A 228 30.09 19.71 -14.90
CA PRO A 228 30.97 20.72 -14.28
C PRO A 228 31.67 21.69 -15.23
N ASN A 229 31.51 21.52 -16.55
CA ASN A 229 32.28 22.23 -17.59
C ASN A 229 31.40 22.98 -18.61
N GLY A 230 30.15 23.33 -18.29
CA GLY A 230 29.29 24.10 -19.18
C GLY A 230 28.63 25.27 -18.47
N GLU A 231 28.97 26.50 -18.86
CA GLU A 231 28.30 27.72 -18.40
C GLU A 231 26.80 27.67 -18.76
N PHE A 232 25.97 28.10 -17.81
CA PHE A 232 24.52 28.23 -17.97
C PHE A 232 24.18 29.42 -18.88
N GLY A 233 23.41 29.16 -19.95
CA GLY A 233 22.87 30.15 -20.89
C GLY A 233 21.91 29.53 -21.88
#